data_AF-A0ABD3JFQ2-F1
#
_entry.id   AF-A0ABD3JFQ2-F1
#
_cell.length_a   1.000
_cell.length_b   1.000
_cell.length_c   1.000
_cell.angle_alpha   90.00
_cell.angle_beta   90.00
_cell.angle_gamma   90.00
#
_symmetry.space_group_name_H-M   'P 1'
#
loop_
_entity.id
_entity.type
_entity.pdbx_description
1 polymer ?
#
loop_
_entity_poly.entity_id
_entity_poly.type
_entity_poly.pdbx_seq_one_letter_code
_entity_poly.pdbx_strand_id
1 'polypeptide(L)'
;MVRISKSAELTDGFIGNTSCDLEPPALAFARRILPIVPLLVNHRLDSSAGYFWPEDSDYLIWLDQQASKSVIYVAFGSFTVFEQTQFQELALGLELSKRPFLWVVRPDSTEEKDDAYLKGFKERILVQRN
;
A
#
# COMPACT_ATOMS: atom_id res chain seq x y z
N MET A 1 0.79 -1.99 26.09
CA MET A 1 -0.67 -1.98 25.84
C MET A 1 -1.47 -1.29 26.96
N VAL A 2 -1.22 -1.57 28.25
CA VAL A 2 -2.00 -1.03 29.40
C VAL A 2 -1.94 0.51 29.59
N ARG A 3 -0.87 1.19 29.13
CA ARG A 3 -0.75 2.65 29.28
C ARG A 3 -1.67 3.45 28.37
N ILE A 4 -1.95 2.96 27.17
CA ILE A 4 -2.76 3.67 26.17
C ILE A 4 -4.24 3.69 26.58
N SER A 5 -4.71 2.60 27.22
CA SER A 5 -6.08 2.49 27.70
C SER A 5 -6.41 3.42 28.88
N LYS A 6 -5.45 3.76 29.75
CA LYS A 6 -5.70 4.75 30.81
C LYS A 6 -5.91 6.16 30.27
N SER A 7 -5.18 6.54 29.22
CA SER A 7 -5.35 7.85 28.57
C SER A 7 -6.71 7.98 27.87
N ALA A 8 -7.34 6.86 27.49
CA ALA A 8 -8.68 6.83 26.91
C ALA A 8 -9.79 7.27 27.88
N GLU A 9 -9.55 7.14 29.19
CA GLU A 9 -10.49 7.56 30.23
C GLU A 9 -10.47 9.07 30.46
N LEU A 10 -9.41 9.76 30.04
CA LEU A 10 -9.18 11.19 30.27
C LEU A 10 -9.58 12.10 29.10
N THR A 11 -9.82 11.55 27.92
CA THR A 11 -10.23 12.34 26.74
C THR A 11 -11.74 12.56 26.72
N ASP A 12 -12.25 13.61 26.08
CA ASP A 12 -13.70 13.77 25.91
C ASP A 12 -14.26 12.83 24.84
N GLY A 13 -13.43 12.48 23.86
CA GLY A 13 -13.76 11.58 22.77
C GLY A 13 -12.55 11.28 21.89
N PHE A 14 -12.78 10.54 20.82
CA PHE A 14 -11.78 10.18 19.82
C PHE A 14 -12.23 10.69 18.47
N ILE A 15 -11.26 11.08 17.65
CA ILE A 15 -11.49 11.36 16.25
C ILE A 15 -11.03 10.15 15.46
N GLY A 16 -11.92 9.56 14.67
CA GLY A 16 -11.64 8.40 13.84
C GLY A 16 -11.67 8.76 12.36
N ASN A 17 -10.62 8.46 11.61
CA ASN A 17 -10.63 8.56 10.15
C ASN A 17 -11.42 7.38 9.55
N THR A 18 -12.74 7.44 9.69
CA THR A 18 -13.69 6.38 9.30
C THR A 18 -15.08 6.99 9.03
N SER A 19 -16.03 6.17 8.58
CA SER A 19 -17.46 6.52 8.48
C SER A 19 -18.34 5.49 9.16
N CYS A 20 -19.55 5.96 9.48
CA CYS A 20 -20.70 5.12 9.82
C CYS A 20 -20.99 4.04 8.76
N ASP A 21 -20.76 4.32 7.47
CA ASP A 21 -21.02 3.36 6.38
C ASP A 21 -19.99 2.24 6.33
N LEU A 22 -18.73 2.51 6.70
CA LEU A 22 -17.64 1.53 6.70
C LEU A 22 -17.65 0.63 7.94
N GLU A 23 -17.90 1.20 9.12
CA GLU A 23 -17.77 0.49 10.40
C GLU A 23 -18.97 0.66 11.36
N PRO A 24 -20.23 0.39 10.92
CA PRO A 24 -21.41 0.66 11.74
C PRO A 24 -21.40 -0.04 13.12
N PRO A 25 -21.07 -1.34 13.24
CA PRO A 25 -21.05 -2.01 14.54
C PRO A 25 -19.98 -1.46 15.49
N ALA A 26 -18.80 -1.12 14.96
CA ALA A 26 -17.69 -0.61 15.76
C ALA A 26 -18.01 0.78 16.34
N LEU A 27 -18.63 1.66 15.56
CA LEU A 27 -19.04 2.99 15.98
C LEU A 27 -20.23 2.96 16.94
N ALA A 28 -21.16 2.01 16.76
CA ALA A 28 -22.28 1.81 17.69
C ALA A 28 -21.79 1.37 19.08
N PHE A 29 -20.73 0.56 19.12
CA PHE A 29 -20.09 0.12 20.36
C PHE A 29 -19.22 1.23 20.98
N ALA A 30 -18.36 1.85 20.19
CA ALA A 30 -17.44 2.90 20.62
C ALA A 30 -18.04 4.30 20.43
N ARG A 31 -19.12 4.61 21.17
CA ARG A 31 -19.92 5.85 21.05
C ARG A 31 -19.16 7.17 21.25
N ARG A 32 -17.93 7.10 21.76
CA ARG A 32 -17.04 8.26 21.96
C ARG A 32 -16.16 8.57 20.76
N ILE A 33 -16.25 7.79 19.67
CA ILE A 33 -15.55 8.05 18.41
C ILE A 33 -16.43 8.93 17.52
N LEU A 34 -15.91 10.09 17.14
CA LEU A 34 -16.44 10.94 16.08
C LEU A 34 -15.83 10.52 14.74
N PRO A 35 -16.61 9.90 13.83
CA PRO A 35 -16.12 9.54 12.51
C PRO A 35 -15.97 10.79 11.63
N ILE A 36 -14.78 10.98 11.06
CA ILE A 36 -14.48 12.03 10.08
C ILE A 36 -14.05 11.39 8.77
N VAL A 37 -15.02 11.22 7.87
CA VAL A 37 -14.85 10.49 6.62
C VAL A 37 -14.16 11.31 5.53
N PRO A 38 -13.54 10.60 4.59
CA PRO A 38 -12.19 10.12 4.75
C PRO A 38 -11.23 11.30 4.69
N LEU A 39 -10.36 11.41 5.69
CA LEU A 39 -9.18 12.24 5.59
C LEU A 39 -8.21 11.55 4.61
N LEU A 40 -8.39 11.88 3.33
CA LEU A 40 -7.43 11.55 2.29
C LEU A 40 -6.30 12.57 2.31
N VAL A 41 -5.07 12.11 2.08
CA VAL A 41 -3.94 13.00 1.87
C VAL A 41 -4.24 13.85 0.64
N ASN A 42 -4.34 15.16 0.83
CA ASN A 42 -4.58 16.11 -0.24
C ASN A 42 -3.26 16.31 -1.01
N HIS A 43 -3.23 16.00 -2.31
CA HIS A 43 -2.09 16.25 -3.21
C HIS A 43 -1.73 17.74 -3.39
N ARG A 44 -2.38 18.67 -2.66
CA ARG A 44 -2.14 20.12 -2.72
C ARG A 44 -1.01 20.62 -1.83
N LEU A 45 -0.36 19.76 -1.05
CA LEU A 45 0.94 20.11 -0.48
C LEU A 45 2.00 19.76 -1.53
N ASP A 46 2.62 20.78 -2.12
CA ASP A 46 3.78 20.67 -3.03
C ASP A 46 5.00 19.96 -2.40
N SER A 47 4.88 19.52 -1.15
CA SER A 47 5.82 18.65 -0.46
C SER A 47 5.22 17.25 -0.31
N SER A 48 5.86 16.29 -0.96
CA SER A 48 5.63 14.85 -0.94
C SER A 48 5.70 14.26 0.48
N ALA A 49 4.69 14.51 1.32
CA ALA A 49 4.65 13.99 2.68
C ALA A 49 4.48 12.46 2.64
N GLY A 50 5.61 11.73 2.68
CA GLY A 50 5.66 10.26 2.73
C GLY A 50 6.32 9.56 1.53
N TYR A 51 6.82 10.30 0.53
CA TYR A 51 7.60 9.73 -0.56
C TYR A 51 9.08 9.76 -0.19
N PHE A 52 9.61 8.61 0.25
CA PHE A 52 11.01 8.49 0.67
C PHE A 52 11.95 8.17 -0.50
N TRP A 53 11.42 7.91 -1.69
CA TRP A 53 12.16 7.39 -2.84
C TRP A 53 11.79 8.16 -4.13
N PRO A 54 12.72 8.28 -5.09
CA PRO A 54 12.44 8.92 -6.37
C PRO A 54 11.26 8.25 -7.08
N GLU A 55 10.30 9.06 -7.51
CA GLU A 55 9.17 8.61 -8.32
C GLU A 55 9.59 8.62 -9.80
N ASP A 56 9.48 7.47 -10.45
CA ASP A 56 9.43 7.42 -11.91
C ASP A 56 8.02 7.85 -12.32
N SER A 57 7.86 8.86 -13.17
CA SER A 57 6.52 9.31 -13.58
C SER A 57 5.98 8.53 -14.80
N ASP A 58 6.81 7.70 -15.43
CA ASP A 58 6.46 6.96 -16.65
C ASP A 58 5.43 5.84 -16.38
N TYR A 59 5.19 5.45 -15.12
CA TYR A 59 4.15 4.46 -14.80
C TYR A 59 2.75 4.99 -15.06
N LEU A 60 2.51 6.31 -14.96
CA LEU A 60 1.20 6.90 -15.24
C LEU A 60 0.86 6.78 -16.73
N ILE A 61 1.85 7.07 -17.60
CA ILE A 61 1.72 6.90 -19.04
C ILE A 61 1.46 5.42 -19.38
N TRP A 62 2.16 4.50 -18.72
CA TRP A 62 1.91 3.06 -18.88
C TRP A 62 0.51 2.65 -18.41
N LEU A 63 0.02 3.22 -17.31
CA LEU A 63 -1.30 2.93 -16.74
C LEU A 63 -2.44 3.41 -17.66
N ASP A 64 -2.27 4.57 -18.29
CA ASP A 64 -3.22 5.14 -19.26
C ASP A 64 -3.41 4.25 -20.51
N GLN A 65 -2.43 3.39 -20.82
CA GLN A 65 -2.50 2.44 -21.94
C GLN A 65 -3.24 1.14 -21.59
N GLN A 66 -3.53 0.89 -20.31
CA GLN A 66 -4.16 -0.35 -19.87
C GLN A 66 -5.69 -0.27 -19.96
N ALA A 67 -6.34 -1.42 -20.15
CA ALA A 67 -7.80 -1.48 -20.13
C ALA A 67 -8.35 -1.09 -18.74
N SER A 68 -9.55 -0.50 -18.69
CA SER A 68 -10.18 -0.09 -17.42
C SER A 68 -10.31 -1.28 -16.46
N LYS A 69 -9.94 -1.06 -15.18
CA LYS A 69 -10.00 -2.05 -14.08
C LYS A 69 -9.19 -3.33 -14.35
N SER A 70 -8.19 -3.28 -15.25
CA SER A 70 -7.41 -4.47 -15.62
C SER A 70 -6.13 -4.66 -14.78
N VAL A 71 -5.52 -3.57 -14.30
CA VAL A 71 -4.24 -3.58 -13.59
C VAL A 71 -4.39 -3.99 -12.12
N ILE A 72 -3.49 -4.84 -11.64
CA ILE A 72 -3.36 -5.16 -10.22
C ILE A 72 -2.40 -4.16 -9.56
N TYR A 73 -2.88 -3.40 -8.58
CA TYR A 73 -2.00 -2.58 -7.74
C TYR A 73 -1.55 -3.38 -6.52
N VAL A 74 -0.25 -3.39 -6.25
CA VAL A 74 0.36 -4.13 -5.14
C VAL A 74 1.25 -3.19 -4.34
N ALA A 75 0.89 -2.96 -3.07
CA ALA A 75 1.69 -2.19 -2.13
C ALA A 75 1.42 -2.65 -0.69
N PHE A 76 2.47 -2.77 0.11
CA PHE A 76 2.41 -3.24 1.49
C PHE A 76 2.81 -2.15 2.48
N GLY A 77 2.24 -0.96 2.31
CA GLY A 77 2.51 0.19 3.19
C GLY A 77 3.98 0.62 3.18
N SER A 78 4.42 1.30 4.24
CA SER A 78 5.77 1.87 4.38
C SER A 78 6.74 1.04 5.22
N PHE A 79 6.27 -0.03 5.90
CA PHE A 79 7.08 -0.75 6.90
C PHE A 79 7.18 -2.26 6.67
N THR A 80 6.45 -2.83 5.72
CA THR A 80 6.49 -4.28 5.51
C THR A 80 7.83 -4.73 4.92
N VAL A 81 8.45 -5.72 5.55
CA VAL A 81 9.63 -6.43 5.07
C VAL A 81 9.22 -7.90 4.85
N PHE A 82 9.59 -8.45 3.71
CA PHE A 82 9.31 -9.83 3.32
C PHE A 82 10.48 -10.75 3.63
N GLU A 83 10.16 -11.97 4.04
CA GLU A 83 11.08 -13.08 3.83
C GLU A 83 11.33 -13.26 2.33
N GLN A 84 12.55 -13.64 1.98
CA GLN A 84 12.98 -13.79 0.59
C GLN A 84 12.07 -14.74 -0.22
N THR A 85 11.65 -15.84 0.40
CA THR A 85 10.74 -16.82 -0.20
C THR A 85 9.36 -16.22 -0.48
N GLN A 86 8.80 -15.44 0.45
CA GLN A 86 7.51 -14.77 0.27
C GLN A 86 7.55 -13.75 -0.88
N PHE A 87 8.65 -13.00 -0.97
CA PHE A 87 8.85 -12.05 -2.06
C PHE A 87 8.90 -12.76 -3.43
N GLN A 88 9.64 -13.86 -3.52
CA GLN A 88 9.76 -14.66 -4.75
C GLN A 88 8.44 -15.33 -5.14
N GLU A 89 7.69 -15.88 -4.19
CA GLU A 89 6.37 -16.47 -4.44
C GLU A 89 5.36 -15.41 -4.90
N LEU A 90 5.38 -14.21 -4.31
CA LEU A 90 4.55 -13.10 -4.77
C LEU A 90 4.91 -12.70 -6.21
N ALA A 91 6.20 -12.55 -6.51
CA ALA A 91 6.69 -12.23 -7.85
C ALA A 91 6.22 -13.29 -8.87
N LEU A 92 6.42 -14.58 -8.55
CA LEU A 92 5.99 -15.68 -9.40
C LEU A 92 4.46 -15.69 -9.59
N GLY A 93 3.69 -15.47 -8.53
CA GLY A 93 2.23 -15.40 -8.59
C GLY A 93 1.73 -14.27 -9.50
N LEU A 94 2.39 -13.10 -9.43
CA LEU A 94 2.08 -11.97 -10.33
C LEU A 94 2.38 -12.30 -11.79
N GLU A 95 3.52 -12.92 -12.07
CA GLU A 95 3.88 -13.39 -13.42
C GLU A 95 2.85 -14.39 -13.96
N LEU A 96 2.50 -15.41 -13.16
CA LEU A 96 1.55 -16.46 -13.52
C LEU A 96 0.12 -15.95 -13.68
N SER A 97 -0.23 -14.81 -13.06
CA SER A 97 -1.55 -14.20 -13.20
C SER A 97 -1.86 -13.77 -14.64
N LYS A 98 -0.82 -13.52 -15.46
CA LYS A 98 -0.93 -12.97 -16.82
C LYS A 98 -1.76 -11.69 -16.90
N ARG A 99 -1.82 -10.93 -15.81
CA ARG A 99 -2.46 -9.63 -15.73
C ARG A 99 -1.40 -8.54 -15.61
N PRO A 100 -1.63 -7.36 -16.21
CA PRO A 100 -0.77 -6.22 -15.96
C PRO A 100 -0.82 -5.88 -14.46
N PHE A 101 0.33 -5.55 -13.88
CA PHE A 101 0.43 -5.20 -12.47
C PHE A 101 1.37 -4.02 -12.27
N LEU A 102 1.06 -3.19 -11.27
CA LEU A 102 1.91 -2.14 -10.74
C LEU A 102 2.27 -2.51 -9.31
N TRP A 103 3.49 -2.99 -9.12
CA TRP A 103 3.99 -3.43 -7.82
C TRP A 103 5.02 -2.44 -7.27
N VAL A 104 4.71 -1.83 -6.13
CA VAL A 104 5.62 -0.94 -5.41
C VAL A 104 6.60 -1.78 -4.59
N VAL A 105 7.84 -1.88 -5.07
CA VAL A 105 8.94 -2.56 -4.37
C VAL A 105 9.91 -1.52 -3.85
N ARG A 106 10.10 -1.51 -2.53
CA ARG A 106 11.05 -0.63 -1.85
C ARG A 106 12.42 -1.31 -1.69
N PRO A 107 13.54 -0.57 -1.62
CA PRO A 107 14.87 -1.13 -1.39
C PRO A 107 15.00 -1.96 -0.11
N ASP A 108 14.15 -1.69 0.88
CA ASP A 108 14.10 -2.36 2.18
C ASP A 108 13.00 -3.44 2.26
N SER A 109 12.42 -3.84 1.13
CA SER A 109 11.34 -4.83 1.10
C SER A 109 11.82 -6.24 1.45
N THR A 110 13.13 -6.51 1.39
CA THR A 110 13.75 -7.81 1.71
C THR A 110 15.04 -7.57 2.48
N GLU A 111 15.43 -8.52 3.32
CA GLU A 111 16.72 -8.45 4.04
C GLU A 111 17.93 -8.69 3.12
N GLU A 112 17.72 -9.38 2.00
CA GLU A 112 18.73 -9.61 0.97
C GLU A 112 18.95 -8.35 0.12
N LYS A 113 20.21 -7.95 -0.02
CA LYS A 113 20.61 -6.72 -0.71
C LYS A 113 20.89 -6.90 -2.21
N ASP A 114 21.08 -8.15 -2.66
CA ASP A 114 21.41 -8.47 -4.05
C ASP A 114 20.32 -9.34 -4.69
N ASP A 115 19.61 -8.75 -5.65
CA ASP A 115 18.59 -9.33 -6.53
C ASP A 115 17.61 -10.33 -5.87
N ALA A 116 16.73 -9.79 -5.02
CA ALA A 116 15.66 -10.55 -4.36
C ALA A 116 14.67 -11.26 -5.32
N TYR A 117 14.77 -11.04 -6.63
CA TYR A 117 13.87 -11.66 -7.60
C TYR A 117 14.34 -13.05 -7.99
N LEU A 118 13.40 -13.86 -8.50
CA LEU A 118 13.79 -15.07 -9.21
C LEU A 118 14.59 -14.70 -10.47
N LYS A 119 15.61 -15.49 -10.77
CA LYS A 119 16.48 -15.27 -11.94
C LYS A 119 15.63 -15.10 -13.21
N GLY A 120 15.92 -14.05 -13.98
CA GLY A 120 15.24 -13.77 -15.24
C GLY A 120 13.86 -13.11 -15.09
N PHE A 121 13.39 -12.86 -13.85
CA PHE A 121 12.05 -12.29 -13.62
C PHE A 121 11.92 -10.95 -14.34
N LYS A 122 12.81 -9.99 -14.05
CA LYS A 122 12.76 -8.64 -14.64
C LYS A 122 12.72 -8.69 -16.17
N GLU A 123 13.51 -9.57 -16.79
CA GLU A 123 13.53 -9.76 -18.24
C GLU A 123 12.19 -10.26 -18.77
N ARG A 124 11.56 -11.22 -18.08
CA ARG A 124 10.27 -11.80 -18.50
C ARG A 124 9.12 -10.80 -18.42
N ILE A 125 9.11 -9.88 -17.45
CA ILE A 125 8.08 -8.82 -17.38
C ILE A 125 8.41 -7.59 -18.22
N LEU A 126 9.67 -7.23 -18.42
CA LEU A 126 10.02 -6.11 -19.29
C LEU A 126 9.61 -6.36 -20.76
N VAL A 127 9.61 -7.62 -21.20
CA VAL A 127 9.07 -8.01 -22.52
C VAL A 127 7.56 -7.75 -22.63
N GLN A 128 6.81 -7.74 -21.52
CA GLN A 128 5.36 -7.46 -21.52
C GLN A 128 5.03 -5.96 -21.50
N ARG A 129 6.05 -5.09 -21.46
CA ARG A 129 5.89 -3.64 -21.37
C ARG A 129 5.89 -2.94 -22.74
N ASN A 130 6.18 -3.68 -23.83
CA ASN A 130 6.12 -3.26 -25.24
C ASN A 130 4.88 -3.84 -25.93
#